data_AF-A0A7K3NL99-F1
#
_entry.id   AF-A0A7K3NL99-F1
#
_cell.length_a   1.000
_cell.length_b   1.000
_cell.length_c   1.000
_cell.angle_alpha   90.00
_cell.angle_beta   90.00
_cell.angle_gamma   90.00
#
_symmetry.space_group_name_H-M   'P 1'
#
loop_
_entity.id
_entity.type
_entity.pdbx_description
1 polymer ?
#
loop_
_entity_poly.entity_id
_entity_poly.type
_entity_poly.pdbx_seq_one_letter_code
_entity_poly.pdbx_strand_id
1 'polypeptide(L)'
;MAARVVNLGEPISSIPQYLATMNNWMPLIDHDMVLVNIFAVNDLGELSRDELQDDGYLNRILGDLFVDVQTGRKRLDHVPHIFPLHVLDYLHTLYYYFRDGAFVHRDVPWPYTLAHGPVSPEAFVRVVANDLAICVPQTRESHRPALDRVAQLARVLSDLKARGKRVLITISPAEVQINPALFHEAAARQNADPASYDLDLPNTMIRETIQAVDPGLEIFDLTPLLRAAMARGNNPYYPSDAHWNVDGNRIVGEALADRIGRP
;
A
#
# COMPACT_ATOMS: atom_id res chain seq x y z
N MET A 1 8.18 6.80 -27.86
CA MET A 1 6.86 7.35 -27.48
C MET A 1 6.94 7.79 -26.03
N ALA A 2 6.33 8.92 -25.67
CA ALA A 2 6.26 9.36 -24.27
C ALA A 2 5.16 8.56 -23.56
N ALA A 3 5.46 7.97 -22.40
CA ALA A 3 4.46 7.32 -21.56
C ALA A 3 3.77 8.37 -20.67
N ARG A 4 2.44 8.31 -20.58
CA ARG A 4 1.66 9.09 -19.61
C ARG A 4 1.26 8.15 -18.47
N VAL A 5 1.64 8.51 -17.25
CA VAL A 5 1.26 7.77 -16.04
C VAL A 5 0.14 8.52 -15.34
N VAL A 6 -0.92 7.78 -14.97
CA VAL A 6 -1.98 8.29 -14.09
C VAL A 6 -1.91 7.49 -12.79
N ASN A 7 -1.61 8.16 -11.68
CA ASN A 7 -1.58 7.53 -10.36
C ASN A 7 -2.97 7.61 -9.74
N LEU A 8 -3.57 6.44 -9.49
CA LEU A 8 -4.86 6.29 -8.81
C LEU A 8 -4.71 5.61 -7.44
N GLY A 9 -3.48 5.56 -6.91
CA GLY A 9 -3.21 5.03 -5.58
C GLY A 9 -3.82 5.93 -4.50
N GLU A 10 -4.53 5.29 -3.57
CA GLU A 10 -5.17 5.96 -2.43
C GLU A 10 -4.54 5.43 -1.14
N PRO A 11 -4.18 6.29 -0.19
CA PRO A 11 -3.63 5.80 1.07
C PRO A 11 -4.72 5.11 1.89
N ILE A 12 -4.30 4.13 2.69
CA ILE A 12 -5.17 3.42 3.62
C ILE A 12 -6.37 2.82 2.87
N SER A 13 -6.05 2.12 1.79
CA SER A 13 -6.99 1.43 0.94
C SER A 13 -6.55 -0.02 0.79
N SER A 14 -7.53 -0.91 0.63
CA SER A 14 -7.32 -2.32 0.37
C SER A 14 -8.09 -2.74 -0.89
N ILE A 15 -8.10 -4.03 -1.18
CA ILE A 15 -8.65 -4.61 -2.41
C ILE A 15 -10.08 -4.15 -2.73
N PRO A 16 -11.04 -4.07 -1.78
CA PRO A 16 -12.37 -3.53 -2.06
C PRO A 16 -12.34 -2.09 -2.60
N GLN A 17 -11.47 -1.24 -2.04
CA GLN A 17 -11.28 0.14 -2.50
C GLN A 17 -10.56 0.17 -3.85
N TYR A 18 -9.57 -0.70 -4.11
CA TYR A 18 -8.96 -0.82 -5.44
C TYR A 18 -10.03 -1.10 -6.50
N LEU A 19 -10.92 -2.06 -6.23
CA LEU A 19 -12.02 -2.42 -7.12
C LEU A 19 -13.00 -1.26 -7.33
N ALA A 20 -13.36 -0.53 -6.27
CA ALA A 20 -14.20 0.65 -6.38
C ALA A 20 -13.57 1.75 -7.25
N THR A 21 -12.29 2.06 -7.00
CA THR A 21 -11.50 3.04 -7.76
C THR A 21 -11.37 2.62 -9.22
N MET A 22 -11.09 1.34 -9.49
CA MET A 22 -11.02 0.78 -10.84
C MET A 22 -12.36 0.90 -11.58
N ASN A 23 -13.46 0.50 -10.93
CA ASN A 23 -14.80 0.57 -11.52
C ASN A 23 -15.22 2.00 -11.87
N ASN A 24 -14.82 2.98 -11.05
CA ASN A 24 -15.13 4.39 -11.30
C ASN A 24 -14.24 4.99 -12.40
N TRP A 25 -12.92 4.85 -12.29
CA TRP A 25 -11.98 5.62 -13.10
C TRP A 25 -11.62 4.99 -14.43
N MET A 26 -11.54 3.65 -14.50
CA MET A 26 -11.03 3.00 -15.72
C MET A 26 -11.90 3.21 -16.96
N PRO A 27 -13.25 3.26 -16.88
CA PRO A 27 -14.08 3.59 -18.04
C PRO A 27 -13.90 5.03 -18.52
N LEU A 28 -13.39 5.93 -17.68
CA LEU A 28 -13.25 7.37 -17.93
C LEU A 28 -11.87 7.75 -18.45
N ILE A 29 -10.90 6.84 -18.41
CA ILE A 29 -9.50 7.10 -18.75
C ILE A 29 -9.07 6.10 -19.83
N ASP A 30 -8.68 6.61 -20.99
CA ASP A 30 -8.04 5.77 -22.00
C ASP A 30 -6.65 5.34 -21.52
N HIS A 31 -6.37 4.04 -21.58
CA HIS A 31 -5.16 3.43 -21.04
C HIS A 31 -4.79 2.16 -21.80
N ASP A 32 -3.49 1.94 -22.01
CA ASP A 32 -2.97 0.71 -22.64
C ASP A 32 -2.60 -0.36 -21.62
N MET A 33 -2.35 0.06 -20.37
CA MET A 33 -1.83 -0.77 -19.30
C MET A 33 -2.44 -0.41 -17.95
N VAL A 34 -2.65 -1.42 -17.10
CA VAL A 34 -2.92 -1.26 -15.67
C VAL A 34 -1.79 -1.90 -14.87
N LEU A 35 -1.31 -1.19 -13.86
CA LEU A 35 -0.42 -1.69 -12.82
C LEU A 35 -1.15 -1.64 -11.49
N VAL A 36 -1.21 -2.76 -10.79
CA VAL A 36 -1.74 -2.84 -9.42
C VAL A 36 -0.64 -3.28 -8.47
N ASN A 37 -0.55 -2.66 -7.31
CA ASN A 37 0.35 -3.08 -6.24
C ASN A 37 -0.46 -3.64 -5.07
N ILE A 38 -0.09 -4.85 -4.63
CA ILE A 38 -0.63 -5.50 -3.44
C ILE A 38 0.48 -5.52 -2.40
N PHE A 39 0.27 -4.90 -1.25
CA PHE A 39 1.15 -4.99 -0.09
C PHE A 39 0.83 -6.27 0.66
N ALA A 40 1.73 -7.25 0.56
CA ALA A 40 1.42 -8.66 0.84
C ALA A 40 0.81 -8.89 2.23
N VAL A 41 1.40 -8.27 3.26
CA VAL A 41 0.91 -8.39 4.64
C VAL A 41 -0.10 -7.30 5.02
N ASN A 42 -0.06 -6.12 4.39
CA ASN A 42 -1.04 -5.08 4.68
C ASN A 42 -2.43 -5.49 4.20
N ASP A 43 -2.57 -5.80 2.90
CA ASP A 43 -3.86 -6.14 2.30
C ASP A 43 -4.43 -7.43 2.88
N LEU A 44 -3.61 -8.47 3.08
CA LEU A 44 -4.09 -9.69 3.73
C LEU A 44 -4.45 -9.44 5.19
N GLY A 45 -3.67 -8.64 5.90
CA GLY A 45 -3.86 -8.35 7.31
C GLY A 45 -5.12 -7.55 7.59
N GLU A 46 -5.26 -6.42 6.90
CA GLU A 46 -6.41 -5.52 7.01
C GLU A 46 -7.72 -6.26 6.73
N LEU A 47 -7.75 -7.05 5.65
CA LEU A 47 -8.92 -7.84 5.28
C LEU A 47 -9.20 -8.99 6.26
N SER A 48 -8.17 -9.58 6.85
CA SER A 48 -8.36 -10.65 7.84
C SER A 48 -8.81 -10.14 9.20
N ARG A 49 -8.52 -8.87 9.51
CA ARG A 49 -8.87 -8.20 10.77
C ARG A 49 -10.10 -7.30 10.66
N ASP A 50 -10.71 -7.19 9.48
CA ASP A 50 -11.85 -6.32 9.20
C ASP A 50 -11.56 -4.85 9.59
N GLU A 51 -10.33 -4.40 9.31
CA GLU A 51 -9.86 -3.04 9.68
C GLU A 51 -10.43 -1.95 8.77
N LEU A 52 -10.85 -2.32 7.57
CA LEU A 52 -11.42 -1.42 6.57
C LEU A 52 -12.77 -1.95 6.10
N GLN A 53 -13.81 -1.11 6.23
CA GLN A 53 -15.15 -1.42 5.71
C GLN A 53 -15.13 -1.41 4.18
N ASP A 54 -15.70 -2.44 3.55
CA ASP A 54 -15.81 -2.57 2.09
C ASP A 54 -16.44 -1.32 1.42
N ASP A 55 -17.47 -0.75 2.04
CA ASP A 55 -18.20 0.44 1.60
C ASP A 55 -17.77 1.72 2.32
N GLY A 56 -16.67 1.64 3.09
CA GLY A 56 -16.09 2.80 3.75
C GLY A 56 -15.78 3.88 2.73
N TYR A 57 -16.00 5.14 3.11
CA TYR A 57 -15.65 6.28 2.25
C TYR A 57 -14.21 6.13 1.77
N LEU A 58 -14.02 6.03 0.44
CA LEU A 58 -12.71 6.20 -0.18
C LEU A 58 -12.14 7.49 0.38
N ASN A 59 -10.89 7.45 0.83
CA ASN A 59 -10.28 8.59 1.50
C ASN A 59 -10.98 9.03 2.80
N ARG A 60 -11.64 8.19 3.62
CA ARG A 60 -12.20 8.65 4.92
C ARG A 60 -11.19 9.42 5.78
N ILE A 61 -9.91 9.07 5.68
CA ILE A 61 -8.80 9.75 6.36
C ILE A 61 -8.31 10.96 5.55
N LEU A 62 -8.33 10.95 4.21
CA LEU A 62 -7.90 12.10 3.37
C LEU A 62 -9.01 13.10 3.00
N GLY A 63 -10.29 12.76 3.14
CA GLY A 63 -11.43 13.65 2.89
C GLY A 63 -11.42 14.85 3.83
N ASP A 64 -10.83 14.64 5.01
CA ASP A 64 -10.48 15.65 5.99
C ASP A 64 -9.03 16.16 5.85
N LEU A 65 -8.16 15.47 5.11
CA LEU A 65 -6.71 15.69 5.10
C LEU A 65 -6.16 15.75 3.67
N PHE A 66 -5.97 16.96 3.13
CA PHE A 66 -5.10 17.15 1.97
C PHE A 66 -3.63 17.11 2.40
N VAL A 67 -2.82 16.36 1.66
CA VAL A 67 -1.36 16.32 1.80
C VAL A 67 -0.74 16.97 0.58
N ASP A 68 0.08 18.00 0.80
CA ASP A 68 1.01 18.49 -0.22
C ASP A 68 2.27 17.62 -0.18
N VAL A 69 2.41 16.75 -1.18
CA VAL A 69 3.52 15.81 -1.32
C VAL A 69 4.88 16.47 -1.57
N GLN A 70 4.91 17.74 -2.01
CA GLN A 70 6.16 18.47 -2.23
C GLN A 70 6.64 19.18 -0.96
N THR A 71 5.72 19.71 -0.16
CA THR A 71 6.06 20.47 1.05
C THR A 71 5.94 19.65 2.33
N GLY A 72 5.42 18.43 2.25
CA GLY A 72 5.20 17.54 3.38
C GLY A 72 4.20 18.13 4.37
N ARG A 73 3.32 19.05 3.94
CA ARG A 73 2.32 19.73 4.78
C ARG A 73 1.02 18.95 4.78
N LYS A 74 0.52 18.63 5.97
CA LYS A 74 -0.78 17.97 6.19
C LYS A 74 -1.81 19.03 6.61
N ARG A 75 -3.02 19.00 6.02
CA ARG A 75 -4.14 19.86 6.45
C ARG A 75 -4.52 19.59 7.91
N LEU A 76 -5.21 20.60 8.45
CA LEU A 76 -6.03 20.60 9.68
C LEU A 76 -6.68 19.23 9.97
N ASP A 77 -6.86 18.89 11.24
CA ASP A 77 -7.96 18.00 11.63
C ASP A 77 -9.24 18.53 10.96
N HIS A 78 -9.99 17.67 10.27
CA HIS A 78 -11.38 17.83 9.75
C HIS A 78 -11.73 19.01 8.82
N VAL A 79 -12.46 18.73 7.72
CA VAL A 79 -13.27 19.76 7.02
C VAL A 79 -14.56 19.92 7.82
N PRO A 80 -14.80 21.07 8.46
CA PRO A 80 -15.93 21.19 9.36
C PRO A 80 -17.24 21.21 8.56
N HIS A 81 -18.26 20.54 9.06
CA HIS A 81 -19.61 20.57 8.49
C HIS A 81 -20.40 21.74 9.08
N ILE A 82 -20.19 22.94 8.55
CA ILE A 82 -20.79 24.18 9.06
C ILE A 82 -21.89 24.67 8.11
N PHE A 83 -21.79 24.33 6.82
CA PHE A 83 -22.72 24.77 5.79
C PHE A 83 -23.63 23.62 5.30
N PRO A 84 -24.84 23.94 4.80
CA PRO A 84 -25.72 22.93 4.20
C PRO A 84 -25.16 22.27 2.94
N LEU A 85 -24.20 22.92 2.27
CA LEU A 85 -23.56 22.42 1.06
C LEU A 85 -22.07 22.23 1.32
N HIS A 86 -21.58 21.00 1.17
CA HIS A 86 -20.17 20.65 1.37
C HIS A 86 -19.19 21.54 0.59
N VAL A 87 -19.55 21.99 -0.62
CA VAL A 87 -18.70 22.89 -1.41
C VAL A 87 -18.40 24.20 -0.68
N LEU A 88 -19.31 24.68 0.17
CA LEU A 88 -19.11 25.87 0.98
C LEU A 88 -18.17 25.59 2.15
N ASP A 89 -18.20 24.40 2.74
CA ASP A 89 -17.22 23.97 3.75
C ASP A 89 -15.81 23.89 3.15
N TYR A 90 -15.70 23.39 1.91
CA TYR A 90 -14.44 23.38 1.16
C TYR A 90 -13.95 24.80 0.83
N LEU A 91 -14.82 25.68 0.32
CA LEU A 91 -14.47 27.06 -0.02
C LEU A 91 -14.09 27.87 1.22
N HIS A 92 -14.81 27.67 2.33
CA HIS A 92 -14.48 28.25 3.63
C HIS A 92 -13.09 27.80 4.08
N THR A 93 -12.84 26.50 4.09
CA THR A 93 -11.53 25.93 4.46
C THR A 93 -10.41 26.46 3.57
N LEU A 94 -10.63 26.56 2.25
CA LEU A 94 -9.65 27.13 1.30
C LEU A 94 -9.39 28.62 1.55
N TYR A 95 -10.44 29.41 1.83
CA TYR A 95 -10.30 30.83 2.11
C TYR A 95 -9.45 31.09 3.37
N TYR A 96 -9.76 30.41 4.48
CA TYR A 96 -8.99 30.53 5.72
C TYR A 96 -7.58 29.95 5.56
N TYR A 97 -7.39 28.91 4.75
CA TYR A 97 -6.06 28.40 4.39
C TYR A 97 -5.18 29.46 3.72
N PHE A 98 -5.67 30.10 2.65
CA PHE A 98 -4.90 31.10 1.92
C PHE A 98 -4.68 32.38 2.73
N ARG A 99 -5.59 32.68 3.65
CA ARG A 99 -5.52 33.88 4.49
C ARG A 99 -4.63 33.70 5.72
N ASP A 100 -4.77 32.58 6.43
CA ASP A 100 -4.25 32.40 7.80
C ASP A 100 -3.14 31.35 7.91
N GLY A 101 -2.87 30.58 6.84
CA GLY A 101 -1.75 29.62 6.81
C GLY A 101 -1.84 28.52 7.88
N ALA A 102 -3.04 28.09 8.26
CA ALA A 102 -3.23 27.11 9.32
C ALA A 102 -2.75 25.71 8.90
N PHE A 103 -1.62 25.28 9.43
CA PHE A 103 -1.07 23.92 9.31
C PHE A 103 -1.01 23.24 10.68
N VAL A 104 -1.22 21.92 10.71
CA VAL A 104 -0.69 21.13 11.83
C VAL A 104 0.80 20.94 11.56
N HIS A 105 1.62 21.74 12.23
CA HIS A 105 3.06 21.50 12.28
C HIS A 105 3.29 20.35 13.25
N ARG A 106 3.67 19.18 12.75
CA ARG A 106 4.45 18.22 13.56
C ARG A 106 5.91 18.43 13.23
N ASP A 107 6.75 18.45 14.25
CA ASP A 107 8.19 18.32 14.04
C ASP A 107 8.47 16.88 13.63
N VAL A 108 8.50 16.68 12.32
CA VAL A 108 8.83 15.40 11.71
C VAL A 108 10.31 15.44 11.35
N PRO A 109 11.16 14.60 11.95
CA PRO A 109 12.58 14.61 11.64
C PRO A 109 12.80 14.21 10.19
N TRP A 110 13.81 14.76 9.53
CA TRP A 110 14.29 14.17 8.28
C TRP A 110 14.70 12.71 8.54
N PRO A 111 14.39 11.75 7.66
CA PRO A 111 13.89 11.90 6.29
C PRO A 111 12.36 11.75 6.10
N TYR A 112 11.57 11.87 7.17
CA TYR A 112 10.12 11.63 7.17
C TYR A 112 9.31 12.87 6.72
N THR A 113 8.00 12.70 6.45
CA THR A 113 7.08 13.81 6.07
C THR A 113 5.81 13.82 6.93
N LEU A 114 5.02 14.90 6.98
CA LEU A 114 3.80 14.93 7.84
C LEU A 114 2.73 13.90 7.45
N ALA A 115 2.78 13.39 6.22
CA ALA A 115 1.95 12.28 5.79
C ALA A 115 2.47 10.92 6.31
N HIS A 116 3.78 10.81 6.51
CA HIS A 116 4.51 9.59 6.83
C HIS A 116 5.50 9.92 7.94
N GLY A 117 4.97 10.01 9.16
CA GLY A 117 5.81 10.19 10.34
C GLY A 117 6.31 8.83 10.80
N PRO A 118 7.46 8.76 11.49
CA PRO A 118 7.73 7.57 12.26
C PRO A 118 6.57 7.40 13.23
N VAL A 119 5.98 6.22 13.27
CA VAL A 119 4.99 5.93 14.30
C VAL A 119 5.73 5.76 15.63
N SER A 120 5.04 5.94 16.75
CA SER A 120 5.64 5.66 18.07
C SER A 120 6.23 4.24 18.09
N PRO A 121 7.34 3.98 18.79
CA PRO A 121 7.93 2.64 18.86
C PRO A 121 6.90 1.55 19.21
N GLU A 122 5.97 1.81 20.12
CA GLU A 122 4.91 0.88 20.51
C GLU A 122 3.92 0.60 19.36
N ALA A 123 3.62 1.62 18.55
CA ALA A 123 2.78 1.46 17.37
C ALA A 123 3.51 0.68 16.27
N PHE A 124 4.81 0.95 16.07
CA PHE A 124 5.60 0.21 15.10
C PHE A 124 5.69 -1.28 15.47
N VAL A 125 5.90 -1.58 16.76
CA VAL A 125 5.90 -2.97 17.26
C VAL A 125 4.58 -3.67 16.95
N ARG A 126 3.43 -2.97 17.10
CA ARG A 126 2.12 -3.53 16.73
C ARG A 126 1.99 -3.80 15.23
N VAL A 127 2.46 -2.88 14.38
CA VAL A 127 2.47 -3.06 12.92
C VAL A 127 3.28 -4.31 12.56
N VAL A 128 4.51 -4.42 13.06
CA VAL A 128 5.39 -5.56 12.77
C VAL A 128 4.83 -6.87 13.32
N ALA A 129 4.19 -6.87 14.49
CA ALA A 129 3.52 -8.04 15.03
C ALA A 129 2.33 -8.48 14.15
N ASN A 130 1.53 -7.53 13.67
CA ASN A 130 0.42 -7.79 12.76
C ASN A 130 0.90 -8.37 11.42
N ASP A 131 2.00 -7.85 10.88
CA ASP A 131 2.62 -8.36 9.65
C ASP A 131 3.11 -9.80 9.82
N LEU A 132 3.79 -10.08 10.95
CA LEU A 132 4.29 -11.42 11.25
C LEU A 132 3.19 -12.44 11.47
N ALA A 133 2.04 -12.03 12.00
CA ALA A 133 0.92 -12.95 12.21
C ALA A 133 0.45 -13.62 10.92
N ILE A 134 0.64 -12.98 9.76
CA ILE A 134 0.24 -13.49 8.44
C ILE A 134 1.29 -14.47 7.90
N CYS A 135 2.53 -14.36 8.37
CA CYS A 135 3.63 -15.27 8.04
C CYS A 135 3.56 -16.60 8.81
N VAL A 136 2.52 -16.85 9.61
CA VAL A 136 2.36 -18.10 10.38
C VAL A 136 1.65 -19.15 9.52
N PRO A 137 2.27 -20.28 9.13
CA PRO A 137 1.64 -21.26 8.22
C PRO A 137 0.27 -21.76 8.65
N GLN A 138 0.03 -21.86 9.96
CA GLN A 138 -1.22 -22.34 10.54
C GLN A 138 -2.38 -21.35 10.36
N THR A 139 -2.13 -20.07 10.09
CA THR A 139 -3.18 -19.06 9.88
C THR A 139 -3.67 -18.99 8.43
N ARG A 140 -3.06 -19.74 7.50
CA ARG A 140 -3.40 -19.72 6.06
C ARG A 140 -4.90 -19.79 5.79
N GLU A 141 -5.62 -20.70 6.44
CA GLU A 141 -7.07 -20.84 6.26
C GLU A 141 -7.87 -19.65 6.77
N SER A 142 -7.39 -18.97 7.81
CA SER A 142 -8.04 -17.76 8.34
C SER A 142 -7.98 -16.58 7.37
N HIS A 143 -7.04 -16.60 6.42
CA HIS A 143 -6.88 -15.56 5.40
C HIS A 143 -7.77 -15.78 4.16
N ARG A 144 -8.58 -16.84 4.12
CA ARG A 144 -9.46 -17.17 2.99
C ARG A 144 -10.36 -16.01 2.55
N PRO A 145 -11.02 -15.23 3.44
CA PRO A 145 -11.81 -14.08 3.03
C PRO A 145 -10.98 -13.02 2.29
N ALA A 146 -9.75 -12.76 2.73
CA ALA A 146 -8.83 -11.85 2.05
C ALA A 146 -8.42 -12.38 0.67
N LEU A 147 -8.12 -13.69 0.58
CA LEU A 147 -7.78 -14.35 -0.68
C LEU A 147 -8.96 -14.36 -1.67
N ASP A 148 -10.21 -14.44 -1.19
CA ASP A 148 -11.37 -14.29 -2.06
C ASP A 148 -11.44 -12.90 -2.70
N ARG A 149 -10.98 -11.85 -2.00
CA ARG A 149 -10.84 -10.49 -2.57
C ARG A 149 -9.70 -10.41 -3.57
N VAL A 150 -8.55 -11.03 -3.29
CA VAL A 150 -7.45 -11.16 -4.26
C VAL A 150 -7.93 -11.85 -5.53
N ALA A 151 -8.74 -12.91 -5.41
CA ALA A 151 -9.33 -13.60 -6.55
C ALA A 151 -10.31 -12.71 -7.33
N GLN A 152 -11.11 -11.87 -6.65
CA GLN A 152 -12.00 -10.90 -7.30
C GLN A 152 -11.20 -9.88 -8.14
N LEU A 153 -10.13 -9.32 -7.56
CA LEU A 153 -9.21 -8.43 -8.29
C LEU A 153 -8.59 -9.13 -9.49
N ALA A 154 -8.10 -10.36 -9.32
CA ALA A 154 -7.52 -11.15 -10.40
C ALA A 154 -8.51 -11.39 -11.55
N ARG A 155 -9.81 -11.59 -11.28
CA ARG A 155 -10.83 -11.74 -12.34
C ARG A 155 -11.01 -10.45 -13.14
N VAL A 156 -11.10 -9.30 -12.48
CA VAL A 156 -11.19 -8.00 -13.15
C VAL A 156 -9.96 -7.76 -14.04
N LEU A 157 -8.77 -8.07 -13.51
CA LEU A 157 -7.52 -7.93 -14.25
C LEU A 157 -7.41 -8.90 -15.43
N SER A 158 -7.88 -10.13 -15.27
CA SER A 158 -7.98 -11.12 -16.35
C SER A 158 -8.90 -10.64 -17.49
N ASP A 159 -10.05 -10.05 -17.15
CA ASP A 159 -10.98 -9.48 -18.14
C ASP A 159 -10.34 -8.32 -18.93
N LEU A 160 -9.54 -7.48 -18.30
CA LEU A 160 -8.80 -6.41 -18.99
C LEU A 160 -7.76 -6.97 -19.96
N LYS A 161 -7.01 -7.97 -19.50
CA LYS A 161 -6.04 -8.68 -20.34
C LYS A 161 -6.72 -9.33 -21.54
N ALA A 162 -7.87 -9.97 -21.35
CA ALA A 162 -8.67 -10.55 -22.43
C ALA A 162 -9.17 -9.50 -23.45
N ARG A 163 -9.36 -8.25 -23.01
CA ARG A 163 -9.68 -7.09 -23.87
C ARG A 163 -8.44 -6.44 -24.51
N GLY A 164 -7.27 -7.06 -24.39
CA GLY A 164 -6.02 -6.60 -25.00
C GLY A 164 -5.27 -5.52 -24.22
N LYS A 165 -5.65 -5.24 -22.96
CA LYS A 165 -4.87 -4.34 -22.08
C LYS A 165 -3.66 -5.09 -21.52
N ARG A 166 -2.53 -4.40 -21.37
CA ARG A 166 -1.40 -4.94 -20.59
C ARG A 166 -1.74 -4.87 -19.10
N VAL A 167 -1.40 -5.91 -18.36
CA VAL A 167 -1.66 -5.99 -16.92
C VAL A 167 -0.39 -6.43 -16.21
N LEU A 168 0.01 -5.68 -15.20
CA LEU A 168 1.09 -6.05 -14.29
C LEU A 168 0.59 -5.97 -12.85
N ILE A 169 0.76 -7.06 -12.11
CA ILE A 169 0.50 -7.10 -10.67
C ILE A 169 1.85 -7.08 -9.97
N THR A 170 2.01 -6.17 -9.04
CA THR A 170 3.20 -6.10 -8.17
C THR A 170 2.82 -6.59 -6.78
N ILE A 171 3.72 -7.37 -6.17
CA ILE A 171 3.59 -7.78 -4.76
C ILE A 171 4.73 -7.12 -3.99
N SER A 172 4.36 -6.24 -3.07
CA SER A 172 5.27 -5.52 -2.20
C SER A 172 5.40 -6.24 -0.86
N PRO A 173 6.62 -6.56 -0.39
CA PRO A 173 6.79 -7.11 0.95
C PRO A 173 6.60 -6.01 2.01
N ALA A 174 6.44 -6.39 3.28
CA ALA A 174 6.76 -5.51 4.41
C ALA A 174 8.25 -5.56 4.77
N GLU A 175 8.71 -4.61 5.57
CA GLU A 175 10.09 -4.57 6.05
C GLU A 175 10.46 -5.87 6.77
N VAL A 176 9.58 -6.41 7.62
CA VAL A 176 9.87 -7.62 8.40
C VAL A 176 10.12 -8.86 7.54
N GLN A 177 9.58 -8.91 6.32
CA GLN A 177 9.83 -10.03 5.38
C GLN A 177 11.23 -9.97 4.74
N ILE A 178 11.91 -8.83 4.80
CA ILE A 178 13.19 -8.61 4.13
C ILE A 178 14.33 -8.15 5.05
N ASN A 179 14.02 -7.72 6.27
CA ASN A 179 14.96 -7.23 7.28
C ASN A 179 15.16 -8.31 8.35
N PRO A 180 16.25 -9.10 8.31
CA PRO A 180 16.48 -10.18 9.27
C PRO A 180 16.60 -9.68 10.71
N ALA A 181 17.18 -8.49 10.92
CA ALA A 181 17.33 -7.93 12.25
C ALA A 181 15.96 -7.59 12.87
N LEU A 182 15.10 -6.92 12.10
CA LEU A 182 13.73 -6.61 12.53
C LEU A 182 12.92 -7.88 12.80
N PHE A 183 13.03 -8.88 11.92
CA PHE A 183 12.37 -10.18 12.10
C PHE A 183 12.77 -10.86 13.41
N HIS A 184 14.07 -11.02 13.65
CA HIS A 184 14.56 -11.67 14.87
C HIS A 184 14.18 -10.89 16.13
N GLU A 185 14.24 -9.56 16.08
CA GLU A 185 13.81 -8.70 17.18
C GLU A 185 12.31 -8.85 17.48
N ALA A 186 11.47 -8.88 16.45
CA ALA A 186 10.02 -9.01 16.58
C ALA A 186 9.58 -10.42 17.04
N ALA A 187 10.25 -11.48 16.55
CA ALA A 187 10.02 -12.84 17.03
C ALA A 187 10.41 -13.00 18.51
N ALA A 188 11.57 -12.45 18.90
CA ALA A 188 12.03 -12.48 20.30
C ALA A 188 11.06 -11.75 21.24
N ARG A 189 10.53 -10.58 20.84
CA ARG A 189 9.52 -9.85 21.63
C ARG A 189 8.24 -10.64 21.88
N GLN A 190 7.88 -11.53 20.96
CA GLN A 190 6.71 -12.39 21.07
C GLN A 190 6.99 -13.72 21.78
N ASN A 191 8.24 -13.96 22.23
CA ASN A 191 8.71 -15.26 22.70
C ASN A 191 8.41 -16.40 21.72
N ALA A 192 8.44 -16.10 20.41
CA ALA A 192 8.14 -17.05 19.35
C ALA A 192 9.43 -17.65 18.76
N ASP A 193 9.35 -18.91 18.30
CA ASP A 193 10.42 -19.54 17.56
C ASP A 193 10.49 -18.96 16.13
N PRO A 194 11.61 -18.37 15.68
CA PRO A 194 11.73 -17.90 14.30
C PRO A 194 11.39 -18.96 13.25
N ALA A 195 11.59 -20.26 13.54
CA ALA A 195 11.23 -21.35 12.64
C ALA A 195 9.72 -21.57 12.47
N SER A 196 8.87 -20.95 13.30
CA SER A 196 7.41 -21.01 13.15
C SER A 196 6.87 -20.05 12.09
N TYR A 197 7.71 -19.21 11.49
CA TYR A 197 7.31 -18.24 10.48
C TYR A 197 7.85 -18.63 9.10
N ASP A 198 7.00 -18.46 8.09
CA ASP A 198 7.37 -18.46 6.68
C ASP A 198 7.17 -17.04 6.13
N LEU A 199 8.28 -16.30 5.96
CA LEU A 199 8.26 -14.91 5.51
C LEU A 199 7.84 -14.76 4.04
N ASP A 200 7.83 -15.85 3.27
CA ASP A 200 7.40 -15.85 1.86
C ASP A 200 5.94 -16.32 1.70
N LEU A 201 5.31 -16.81 2.78
CA LEU A 201 3.94 -17.31 2.78
C LEU A 201 2.92 -16.26 2.29
N PRO A 202 2.92 -14.98 2.75
CA PRO A 202 1.95 -14.00 2.29
C PRO A 202 1.98 -13.81 0.76
N ASN A 203 3.19 -13.68 0.21
CA ASN A 203 3.42 -13.52 -1.23
C ASN A 203 3.01 -14.78 -2.00
N THR A 204 3.30 -15.96 -1.44
CA THR A 204 2.95 -17.25 -2.02
C THR A 204 1.43 -17.41 -2.10
N MET A 205 0.70 -17.12 -1.01
CA MET A 205 -0.77 -17.19 -1.00
C MET A 205 -1.38 -16.27 -2.06
N ILE A 206 -0.94 -15.01 -2.13
CA ILE A 206 -1.43 -14.05 -3.13
C ILE A 206 -1.14 -14.54 -4.56
N ARG A 207 0.09 -14.99 -4.83
CA ARG A 207 0.51 -15.49 -6.14
C ARG A 207 -0.32 -16.69 -6.56
N GLU A 208 -0.45 -17.69 -5.69
CA GLU A 208 -1.23 -18.90 -5.96
C GLU A 208 -2.69 -18.56 -6.25
N THR A 209 -3.29 -17.65 -5.47
CA THR A 209 -4.66 -17.19 -5.70
C THR A 209 -4.83 -16.48 -7.04
N ILE A 210 -3.92 -15.59 -7.43
CA ILE A 210 -3.98 -14.93 -8.74
C ILE A 210 -3.82 -15.94 -9.88
N GLN A 211 -2.83 -16.83 -9.78
CA GLN A 211 -2.53 -17.83 -10.82
C GLN A 211 -3.62 -18.89 -10.96
N ALA A 212 -4.35 -19.19 -9.88
CA ALA A 212 -5.53 -20.05 -9.93
C ALA A 212 -6.68 -19.41 -10.74
N VAL A 213 -6.76 -18.09 -10.81
CA VAL A 213 -7.75 -17.36 -11.63
C VAL A 213 -7.32 -17.27 -13.09
N ASP A 214 -6.10 -16.80 -13.35
CA ASP A 214 -5.52 -16.76 -14.69
C ASP A 214 -3.98 -16.94 -14.59
N PRO A 215 -3.44 -18.09 -15.03
CA PRO A 215 -1.99 -18.34 -14.99
C PRO A 215 -1.19 -17.42 -15.94
N GLY A 216 -1.87 -16.72 -16.84
CA GLY A 216 -1.27 -15.74 -17.74
C GLY A 216 -1.19 -14.31 -17.20
N LEU A 217 -1.68 -14.04 -15.98
CA LEU A 217 -1.48 -12.73 -15.35
C LEU A 217 -0.02 -12.56 -14.92
N GLU A 218 0.60 -11.47 -15.33
CA GLU A 218 1.99 -11.18 -14.96
C GLU A 218 2.08 -10.69 -13.52
N ILE A 219 2.91 -11.36 -12.72
CA ILE A 219 3.18 -11.01 -11.32
C ILE A 219 4.66 -10.68 -11.16
N PHE A 220 4.96 -9.48 -10.67
CA PHE A 220 6.28 -9.05 -10.28
C PHE A 220 6.38 -8.91 -8.76
N ASP A 221 6.99 -9.90 -8.13
CA ASP A 221 7.25 -9.90 -6.70
C ASP A 221 8.54 -9.12 -6.40
N LEU A 222 8.39 -8.06 -5.62
CA LEU A 222 9.47 -7.13 -5.30
C LEU A 222 10.35 -7.64 -4.15
N THR A 223 9.97 -8.75 -3.50
CA THR A 223 10.68 -9.30 -2.34
C THR A 223 12.15 -9.63 -2.63
N PRO A 224 12.49 -10.36 -3.72
CA PRO A 224 13.89 -10.64 -4.03
C PRO A 224 14.70 -9.37 -4.33
N LEU A 225 14.09 -8.39 -5.01
CA LEU A 225 14.71 -7.11 -5.33
C LEU A 225 15.07 -6.33 -4.06
N LEU A 226 14.11 -6.20 -3.15
CA LEU A 226 14.29 -5.44 -1.92
C LEU A 226 15.17 -6.17 -0.89
N ARG A 227 15.11 -7.51 -0.82
CA ARG A 227 16.08 -8.33 -0.06
C ARG A 227 17.50 -8.11 -0.55
N ALA A 228 17.71 -8.07 -1.87
CA ALA A 228 19.03 -7.83 -2.44
C ALA A 228 19.55 -6.41 -2.12
N ALA A 229 18.67 -5.40 -2.11
CA ALA A 229 19.03 -4.05 -1.67
C ALA A 229 19.45 -4.02 -0.19
N MET A 230 18.63 -4.64 0.68
CA MET A 230 18.90 -4.75 2.11
C MET A 230 20.24 -5.45 2.38
N ALA A 231 20.53 -6.56 1.69
CA ALA A 231 21.77 -7.32 1.84
C ALA A 231 23.03 -6.52 1.44
N ARG A 232 22.88 -5.47 0.62
CA ARG A 232 23.97 -4.53 0.28
C ARG A 232 24.09 -3.37 1.27
N GLY A 233 23.35 -3.40 2.38
CA GLY A 233 23.34 -2.35 3.40
C GLY A 233 22.44 -1.16 3.06
N ASN A 234 21.56 -1.29 2.05
CA ASN A 234 20.59 -0.25 1.70
C ASN A 234 19.19 -0.66 2.20
N ASN A 235 18.76 -0.13 3.34
CA ASN A 235 17.41 -0.34 3.84
C ASN A 235 16.42 0.49 2.98
N PRO A 236 15.47 -0.15 2.25
CA PRO A 236 14.52 0.58 1.42
C PRO A 236 13.34 1.16 2.20
N TYR A 237 13.27 1.00 3.52
CA TYR A 237 12.19 1.52 4.38
C TYR A 237 12.64 2.72 5.18
N TYR A 238 11.69 3.58 5.54
CA TYR A 238 11.90 4.57 6.59
C TYR A 238 11.97 3.84 7.94
N PRO A 239 12.86 4.24 8.88
CA PRO A 239 12.90 3.58 10.19
C PRO A 239 11.54 3.71 10.92
N SER A 240 11.08 2.67 11.63
CA SER A 240 9.81 2.74 12.37
C SER A 240 8.59 3.19 11.53
N ASP A 241 8.57 2.81 10.26
CA ASP A 241 7.52 3.14 9.30
C ASP A 241 7.35 1.96 8.32
N ALA A 242 6.12 1.67 7.92
CA ALA A 242 5.80 0.59 6.98
C ALA A 242 6.07 0.99 5.52
N HIS A 243 6.32 2.27 5.23
CA HIS A 243 6.51 2.79 3.88
C HIS A 243 7.97 2.73 3.42
N TRP A 244 8.15 2.59 2.11
CA TRP A 244 9.46 2.76 1.50
C TRP A 244 9.97 4.20 1.65
N ASN A 245 11.28 4.32 1.88
CA ASN A 245 11.98 5.59 1.80
C ASN A 245 12.21 6.01 0.33
N VAL A 246 12.85 7.16 0.13
CA VAL A 246 13.17 7.67 -1.22
C VAL A 246 13.99 6.65 -2.03
N ASP A 247 14.96 5.99 -1.43
CA ASP A 247 15.78 4.98 -2.09
C ASP A 247 15.00 3.72 -2.43
N GLY A 248 14.12 3.26 -1.54
CA GLY A 248 13.22 2.13 -1.81
C GLY A 248 12.29 2.42 -2.98
N ASN A 249 11.64 3.59 -2.99
CA ASN A 249 10.81 4.04 -4.11
C ASN A 249 11.62 4.13 -5.41
N ARG A 250 12.85 4.64 -5.36
CA ARG A 250 13.74 4.72 -6.53
C ARG A 250 14.09 3.33 -7.08
N ILE A 251 14.50 2.40 -6.21
CA ILE A 251 14.83 1.01 -6.59
C ILE A 251 13.64 0.33 -7.29
N VAL A 252 12.45 0.46 -6.71
CA VAL A 252 11.23 -0.14 -7.29
C VAL A 252 10.86 0.57 -8.59
N GLY A 253 10.91 1.90 -8.62
CA GLY A 253 10.59 2.70 -9.80
C GLY A 253 11.50 2.38 -11.00
N GLU A 254 12.81 2.25 -10.77
CA GLU A 254 13.78 1.82 -11.79
C GLU A 254 13.46 0.41 -12.31
N ALA A 255 13.20 -0.55 -11.41
CA ALA A 255 12.85 -1.92 -11.79
C ALA A 255 11.53 -2.01 -12.56
N LEU A 256 10.53 -1.20 -12.20
CA LEU A 256 9.25 -1.12 -12.90
C LEU A 256 9.42 -0.47 -14.28
N ALA A 257 10.18 0.62 -14.38
CA ALA A 257 10.46 1.26 -15.67
C ALA A 257 11.14 0.29 -16.64
N ASP A 258 12.15 -0.46 -16.16
CA ASP A 258 12.84 -1.48 -16.95
C ASP A 258 11.91 -2.61 -17.40
N ARG A 259 10.97 -3.01 -16.55
CA ARG A 259 10.05 -4.10 -16.83
C ARG A 259 8.94 -3.69 -17.81
N ILE A 260 8.35 -2.51 -17.60
CA ILE A 260 7.26 -1.98 -18.42
C ILE A 260 7.77 -1.53 -19.80
N GLY A 261 8.99 -0.98 -19.84
CA GLY A 261 9.63 -0.45 -21.03
C GLY A 261 10.16 -1.52 -22.01
N ARG A 262 10.19 -2.79 -21.59
CA ARG A 262 10.47 -3.90 -22.52
C ARG A 262 9.21 -4.18 -23.36
N PRO A 263 9.32 -4.20 -24.70
CA PRO A 263 8.20 -4.48 -25.60
C PRO A 263 7.68 -5.90 -25.45
#